data_AF-K9YLM1-F1
#
_entry.id   AF-K9YLM1-F1
#
_cell.length_a   1.000
_cell.length_b   1.000
_cell.length_c   1.000
_cell.angle_alpha   90.00
_cell.angle_beta   90.00
_cell.angle_gamma   90.00
#
_symmetry.space_group_name_H-M   'P 1'
#
loop_
_entity.id
_entity.type
_entity.pdbx_description
1 polymer ?
#
loop_
_entity_poly.entity_id
_entity_poly.type
_entity_poly.pdbx_seq_one_letter_code
_entity_poly.pdbx_strand_id
1 'polypeptide(L)' 'MITVDLSPNIENRYKVLAVALGKKEDDLLQEAIISYLEDLEDIRDAENRLSNPESYITLDELEQSLDSGLFSSGT' A
#
# COMPACT_ATOMS: atom_id res chain seq x y z
N MET A 1 -7.30 -22.07 3.52
CA MET A 1 -7.74 -21.75 4.90
C MET A 1 -6.49 -21.63 5.73
N ILE A 2 -6.21 -20.43 6.23
CA ILE A 2 -5.12 -20.13 7.17
C ILE A 2 -5.78 -19.84 8.51
N THR A 3 -5.21 -20.36 9.60
CA THR A 3 -5.62 -20.01 10.96
C THR A 3 -4.56 -19.10 11.55
N VAL A 4 -4.98 -17.94 12.05
CA VAL A 4 -4.09 -16.95 12.66
C VAL A 4 -4.44 -16.85 14.13
N ASP A 5 -3.43 -16.93 14.99
CA ASP A 5 -3.60 -16.71 16.42
C ASP A 5 -3.43 -15.21 16.70
N LEU A 6 -4.50 -14.57 17.17
CA LEU A 6 -4.51 -13.15 17.49
C LEU A 6 -4.56 -12.98 19.00
N SER A 7 -3.76 -12.04 19.52
CA SER A 7 -3.87 -11.67 20.93
C SER A 7 -5.30 -11.18 21.24
N PRO A 8 -5.82 -11.41 22.47
CA PRO A 8 -7.19 -11.03 22.83
C PRO A 8 -7.51 -9.54 22.63
N ASN A 9 -6.50 -8.68 22.73
CA ASN A 9 -6.65 -7.25 22.48
C ASN A 9 -6.95 -6.97 20.99
N ILE A 10 -6.14 -7.55 20.10
CA ILE A 10 -6.31 -7.37 18.65
C ILE A 10 -7.64 -7.96 18.20
N GLU A 11 -7.97 -9.16 18.66
CA GLU A 11 -9.24 -9.80 18.33
C GLU A 11 -10.44 -8.93 18.74
N ASN A 12 -10.46 -8.40 19.96
CA ASN A 12 -11.53 -7.52 20.42
C ASN A 12 -11.62 -6.23 19.59
N ARG A 13 -10.48 -5.58 19.30
CA ARG A 13 -10.47 -4.35 18.49
C ARG A 13 -11.01 -4.60 17.09
N TYR A 14 -10.59 -5.69 16.48
CA TYR A 14 -11.01 -6.09 15.14
C TYR A 14 -12.51 -6.40 15.08
N LYS A 15 -13.06 -7.14 16.05
CA LYS A 15 -14.50 -7.44 16.12
C LYS A 15 -15.35 -6.18 16.25
N VAL A 16 -14.93 -5.26 17.13
CA VAL A 16 -15.62 -3.97 17.30
C VAL A 16 -15.61 -3.16 16.00
N LEU A 17 -14.48 -3.14 15.29
CA LEU A 17 -14.36 -2.45 14.00
C LEU A 17 -15.25 -3.08 12.92
N ALA A 18 -15.30 -4.40 12.83
CA ALA A 18 -16.16 -5.11 11.88
C ALA A 18 -17.64 -4.71 12.07
N VAL A 19 -18.11 -4.71 13.32
CA VAL A 19 -19.47 -4.28 13.66
C VAL A 19 -19.70 -2.81 13.30
N ALA A 20 -18.78 -1.92 13.65
CA ALA A 20 -18.91 -0.49 13.37
C ALA A 20 -18.97 -0.17 11.87
N LEU A 21 -18.26 -0.95 11.05
CA LEU A 21 -18.21 -0.80 9.60
C LEU A 21 -19.30 -1.59 8.86
N GLY A 22 -20.12 -2.38 9.57
CA GLY A 22 -21.13 -3.25 8.98
C GLY A 22 -20.52 -4.36 8.10
N LYS A 23 -19.28 -4.76 8.37
CA LYS A 23 -18.56 -5.79 7.63
C LYS A 23 -18.56 -7.12 8.40
N LYS A 24 -18.43 -8.23 7.66
CA LYS A 24 -18.10 -9.51 8.32
C LYS A 24 -16.68 -9.41 8.84
N GLU A 25 -16.44 -10.10 9.95
CA GLU A 25 -15.11 -10.25 10.52
C GLU A 25 -14.14 -10.73 9.42
N ASP A 26 -14.32 -11.95 8.89
CA ASP A 26 -13.37 -12.54 7.94
C ASP A 26 -13.02 -11.63 6.74
N ASP A 27 -14.02 -10.92 6.21
CA ASP A 27 -13.83 -9.96 5.11
C ASP A 27 -12.92 -8.79 5.55
N LEU A 28 -13.17 -8.22 6.74
CA LEU A 28 -12.34 -7.15 7.28
C LEU A 28 -10.90 -7.63 7.58
N LEU A 29 -10.72 -8.87 8.06
CA LEU A 29 -9.38 -9.39 8.35
C LEU A 29 -8.60 -9.60 7.06
N GLN A 30 -9.26 -10.13 6.03
CA GLN A 30 -8.66 -10.29 4.72
C GLN A 30 -8.24 -8.94 4.13
N GLU A 31 -9.12 -7.93 4.16
CA GLU A 31 -8.80 -6.58 3.70
C GLU A 31 -7.63 -5.96 4.48
N ALA A 32 -7.64 -6.09 5.81
CA ALA A 32 -6.57 -5.55 6.65
C ALA A 32 -5.21 -6.19 6.35
N ILE A 33 -5.18 -7.51 6.11
CA ILE A 33 -3.97 -8.22 5.71
C ILE A 33 -3.50 -7.76 4.33
N ILE A 34 -4.40 -7.65 3.35
CA ILE A 34 -4.06 -7.19 2.00
C ILE A 34 -3.44 -5.79 2.05
N SER A 35 -4.11 -4.86 2.74
CA SER A 35 -3.61 -3.48 2.87
C SER A 35 -2.22 -3.43 3.51
N TYR A 36 -1.96 -4.26 4.53
CA TYR A 36 -0.63 -4.29 5.14
C TYR A 36 0.43 -4.94 4.24
N LEU A 37 0.06 -5.94 3.44
CA LEU A 37 0.97 -6.53 2.45
C LEU A 37 1.33 -5.52 1.36
N GLU A 38 0.37 -4.73 0.88
CA GLU A 38 0.62 -3.64 -0.09
C GLU A 38 1.62 -2.63 0.48
N ASP A 39 1.45 -2.19 1.74
CA ASP A 39 2.42 -1.29 2.41
C ASP A 39 3.83 -1.89 2.46
N LEU A 40 3.95 -3.20 2.74
CA LEU A 40 5.24 -3.89 2.78
C LEU A 40 5.88 -4.01 1.40
N GLU A 41 5.09 -4.21 0.35
CA GLU A 41 5.55 -4.24 -1.03
C GLU A 41 6.06 -2.87 -1.49
N ASP A 42 5.34 -1.81 -1.14
CA ASP A 42 5.75 -0.43 -1.43
C ASP A 42 7.08 -0.07 -0.75
N ILE A 43 7.24 -0.45 0.52
CA ILE A 43 8.51 -0.25 1.26
C ILE A 43 9.64 -1.00 0.57
N ARG A 44 9.44 -2.28 0.24
CA ARG A 44 10.44 -3.10 -0.46
C ARG A 44 10.85 -2.46 -1.79
N ASP A 45 9.88 -1.98 -2.56
CA ASP A 45 10.13 -1.39 -3.87
C ASP A 45 10.87 -0.05 -3.74
N ALA A 46 10.55 0.75 -2.72
CA ALA A 46 11.29 1.96 -2.40
C ALA A 46 12.74 1.67 -2.00
N GLU A 47 12.98 0.67 -1.15
CA GLU A 47 14.32 0.24 -0.75
C GLU A 47 15.14 -0.26 -1.95
N ASN A 48 14.51 -1.01 -2.85
CA ASN A 48 15.15 -1.48 -4.06
C ASN A 48 15.54 -0.31 -4.98
N ARG A 49 14.64 0.67 -5.19
CA ARG A 49 14.94 1.88 -5.97
C ARG A 49 16.08 2.71 -5.37
N LEU A 50 16.14 2.81 -4.03
CA LEU A 50 17.23 3.49 -3.33
C LEU A 50 18.57 2.77 -3.49
N SER A 51 18.55 1.42 -3.46
CA SER A 51 19.75 0.58 -3.55
C SER A 51 20.25 0.43 -4.98
N ASN A 52 19.34 0.44 -5.96
CA ASN A 52 19.61 0.32 -7.38
C ASN A 52 19.01 1.51 -8.13
N PRO A 53 19.61 2.70 -8.03
CA PRO A 53 19.10 3.86 -8.73
C PRO A 53 19.34 3.73 -10.23
N GLU A 54 18.35 3.24 -10.96
CA GLU A 54 18.46 3.05 -12.41
C GLU A 54 18.41 4.39 -13.19
N SER A 55 17.82 5.45 -12.61
CA SER A 55 17.77 6.77 -13.22
C SER A 55 17.46 7.85 -12.18
N TYR A 56 18.20 8.95 -12.24
CA TYR A 56 17.87 10.18 -11.54
C TYR A 56 17.53 11.23 -12.59
N ILE A 57 16.43 11.94 -12.39
CA ILE A 57 16.16 13.20 -13.09
C ILE A 57 16.41 14.34 -12.10
N THR A 58 17.05 15.39 -12.57
CA THR A 58 17.15 16.65 -11.83
C THR A 58 15.77 17.32 -11.72
N LEU A 59 15.63 18.25 -10.78
CA LEU A 59 14.39 19.02 -10.64
C LEU A 59 14.07 19.78 -11.95
N ASP A 60 15.09 20.38 -12.57
CA ASP A 60 14.95 21.10 -13.84
C ASP A 60 14.45 20.18 -14.97
N GLU A 61 14.97 18.95 -15.05
CA GLU A 61 14.52 17.95 -16.04
C GLU A 61 13.07 17.49 -15.78
N LEU A 62 12.69 17.32 -14.50
CA LEU A 62 11.31 16.99 -14.12
C LEU A 62 10.35 18.12 -14.49
N GLU A 63 10.67 19.36 -14.11
CA GLU A 63 9.87 20.54 -14.45
C GLU A 63 9.69 20.69 -15.96
N GLN A 64 10.79 20.51 -16.72
CA GLN A 64 10.73 20.53 -18.17
C GLN A 64 9.85 19.40 -18.75
N SER A 65 9.85 18.20 -18.16
CA SER A 65 9.02 17.06 -18.61
C SER A 65 7.52 17.27 -18.35
N LEU A 66 7.17 17.95 -17.25
CA LEU A 66 5.80 18.27 -16.88
C LEU A 66 5.25 19.42 -17.76
N ASP A 67 6.07 20.45 -18.00
CA ASP A 67 5.72 21.58 -18.86
C ASP A 67 5.61 21.19 -20.34
N SER A 68 6.41 20.23 -20.79
CA SER A 68 6.37 19.73 -22.18
C SER A 68 5.20 18.78 -22.49
N GLY A 69 4.35 18.48 -21.51
CA GLY A 69 3.12 17.70 -21.72
C GLY A 69 3.35 16.25 -22.17
N LEU A 70 4.56 15.71 -22.02
CA LEU A 70 4.94 14.37 -22.48
C LEU A 70 4.19 13.22 -21.78
N PHE A 71 3.41 13.53 -20.72
CA PHE A 71 2.54 12.58 -20.03
C PHE A 71 1.06 12.67 -20.47
N SER A 72 0.70 13.47 -21.47
CA SER A 72 -0.70 13.62 -21.95
C SER A 72 -1.10 12.72 -23.12
N SER A 73 -0.41 11.60 -23.37
CA SER A 73 -0.85 10.63 -24.38
C SER A 73 -0.74 9.19 -23.86
N GLY A 74 -1.78 8.77 -23.17
CA GLY A 74 -2.15 7.38 -22.97
C GLY A 74 -3.67 7.29 -22.87
N THR A 75 -4.34 7.30 -24.02
CA THR A 75 -5.72 6.77 -24.15
C THR A 75 -5.74 5.27 -23.90
#